data_AF-A0AAE1S3Q0-F1
#
_entry.id   AF-A0AAE1S3Q0-F1
#
_cell.length_a   1.000
_cell.length_b   1.000
_cell.length_c   1.000
_cell.angle_alpha   90.00
_cell.angle_beta   90.00
_cell.angle_gamma   90.00
#
_symmetry.space_group_name_H-M   'P 1'
#
loop_
_entity.id
_entity.type
_entity.pdbx_description
1 polymer ?
#
loop_
_entity_poly.entity_id
_entity_poly.type
_entity_poly.pdbx_seq_one_letter_code
_entity_poly.pdbx_strand_id
1 'polypeptide(L)'
;MATITTTLLPKSIPHFLTTRPYFPITHVTNVPFLINNPLDNSFSARKSGNYRPNCKKKNPWLDPFDYGDDPEMEYGSLFADGKQDEDPRPPDNPDNPYGFLKFPMGYTVEIASLGLKIRGDVRRCCCVIDGGVYENLLFFPTIQMIKDRYPGVQVDILATARGKQTFELNKNVRWANAYDLDDDFPEPAEYTDMVGILKSRYYDMILSTKLAGIGHAVFLFMSTARDRVSYIYPNVNSAGAGLFLSETFTPDSMNLSEGGYHMYRQMVDWLGRPARKVPRQPLPPLKVSISRKIREVVEAKYKNAGAQKGKYIVIHGIKSDSKASMQSRGDADSLLPIEIWAKIAEEIRGVKPVFVIPHEKEREDVEDAVGLDASIVFITTPGQLAALIDDSAGVIATNTAAIQLANARGKPSFGLFCSEDKARSFVPNAEAKKCATISSRTGKLVDIDVEAVKSAVQIFTMPLAIF
;
A
#
# COMPACT_ATOMS: atom_id res chain seq x y z
N MET A 1 24.24 -76.39 20.34
CA MET A 1 23.17 -77.14 21.05
C MET A 1 22.64 -76.28 22.19
N ALA A 2 21.31 -76.25 22.33
CA ALA A 2 20.49 -75.67 23.41
C ALA A 2 20.33 -74.14 23.49
N THR A 3 19.25 -73.70 22.84
CA THR A 3 18.31 -72.61 23.19
C THR A 3 17.80 -72.70 24.64
N ILE A 4 17.44 -71.56 25.24
CA ILE A 4 16.14 -71.32 25.93
C ILE A 4 15.89 -69.82 26.06
N THR A 5 14.68 -69.46 25.64
CA THR A 5 13.99 -68.18 25.64
C THR A 5 13.41 -67.84 27.02
N THR A 6 13.28 -66.57 27.39
CA THR A 6 12.16 -66.12 28.24
C THR A 6 11.85 -64.64 28.02
N THR A 7 10.59 -64.41 27.71
CA THR A 7 9.86 -63.15 27.50
C THR A 7 9.53 -62.50 28.85
N LEU A 8 9.20 -61.18 28.85
CA LEU A 8 8.03 -60.58 29.53
C LEU A 8 8.05 -59.03 29.46
N LEU A 9 7.13 -58.49 28.63
CA LEU A 9 6.36 -57.23 28.61
C LEU A 9 6.86 -55.90 29.24
N PRO A 10 6.51 -54.74 28.62
CA PRO A 10 6.83 -53.40 29.09
C PRO A 10 5.87 -52.90 30.19
N LYS A 11 6.41 -52.14 31.14
CA LYS A 11 5.65 -51.52 32.24
C LYS A 11 4.67 -50.46 31.73
N SER A 12 3.49 -50.48 32.34
CA SER A 12 2.33 -49.66 32.10
C SER A 12 2.50 -48.18 32.46
N ILE A 13 1.79 -47.35 31.70
CA ILE A 13 1.57 -45.90 31.90
C ILE A 13 0.53 -45.71 33.01
N PRO A 14 0.69 -44.78 33.98
CA PRO A 14 -0.41 -44.38 34.84
C PRO A 14 -1.18 -43.19 34.23
N HIS A 15 -2.51 -43.33 34.23
CA HIS A 15 -3.49 -42.31 33.86
C HIS A 15 -3.68 -41.25 34.96
N PHE A 16 -3.85 -40.01 34.48
CA PHE A 16 -4.53 -38.83 35.03
C PHE A 16 -5.41 -38.96 36.30
N LEU A 17 -5.20 -38.00 37.22
CA LEU A 17 -6.24 -37.38 38.06
C LEU A 17 -5.95 -35.86 38.14
N THR A 18 -6.62 -35.06 37.31
CA THR A 18 -7.74 -34.15 37.67
C THR A 18 -7.42 -33.05 38.67
N THR A 19 -7.05 -31.87 38.17
CA THR A 19 -7.24 -30.57 38.85
C THR A 19 -7.99 -29.62 37.91
N ARG A 20 -9.18 -29.18 38.33
CA ARG A 20 -10.04 -28.21 37.62
C ARG A 20 -9.47 -26.79 37.79
N PRO A 21 -9.42 -25.95 36.76
CA PRO A 21 -9.22 -24.52 36.96
C PRO A 21 -10.55 -23.85 37.32
N TYR A 22 -10.53 -23.13 38.44
CA TYR A 22 -11.62 -22.32 38.96
C TYR A 22 -11.67 -21.00 38.18
N PHE A 23 -12.77 -20.73 37.48
CA PHE A 23 -13.05 -19.45 36.83
C PHE A 23 -13.77 -18.51 37.82
N PRO A 24 -13.28 -17.29 38.09
CA PRO A 24 -14.08 -16.30 38.80
C PRO A 24 -14.96 -15.55 37.81
N ILE A 25 -16.22 -16.01 37.72
CA ILE A 25 -17.34 -15.25 37.16
C ILE A 25 -17.72 -14.18 38.19
N THR A 26 -17.63 -12.90 37.82
CA THR A 26 -18.25 -11.82 38.59
C THR A 26 -19.42 -11.23 37.81
N HIS A 27 -20.59 -11.58 38.33
CA HIS A 27 -21.93 -11.02 38.20
C HIS A 27 -22.18 -9.85 37.23
N VAL A 28 -22.90 -10.20 36.17
CA VAL A 28 -23.81 -9.33 35.42
C VAL A 28 -25.10 -9.19 36.23
N THR A 29 -25.53 -7.97 36.53
CA THR A 29 -26.85 -7.67 37.10
C THR A 29 -27.90 -7.62 35.99
N ASN A 30 -28.89 -8.52 36.10
CA ASN A 30 -30.14 -8.54 35.33
C ASN A 30 -31.18 -7.59 35.94
N VAL A 31 -31.85 -6.75 35.12
CA VAL A 31 -33.32 -6.53 35.13
C VAL A 31 -33.76 -5.86 33.79
N PRO A 32 -35.04 -5.92 33.37
CA PRO A 32 -35.43 -6.51 32.08
C PRO A 32 -36.22 -5.58 31.12
N PHE A 33 -36.37 -6.05 29.87
CA PHE A 33 -37.45 -5.86 28.88
C PHE A 33 -38.30 -4.56 28.86
N LEU A 34 -38.33 -3.88 27.70
CA LEU A 34 -39.56 -3.72 26.89
C LEU A 34 -39.29 -3.14 25.48
N ILE A 35 -40.05 -3.68 24.54
CA ILE A 35 -40.09 -3.43 23.09
C ILE A 35 -41.06 -2.27 22.82
N ASN A 36 -40.73 -1.32 21.93
CA ASN A 36 -41.60 -0.85 20.82
C ASN A 36 -41.00 0.34 20.05
N ASN A 37 -41.51 0.50 18.83
CA ASN A 37 -40.93 1.09 17.64
C ASN A 37 -41.28 2.62 17.50
N PRO A 38 -41.19 3.28 16.32
CA PRO A 38 -40.42 4.51 16.09
C PRO A 38 -41.25 5.82 15.97
N LEU A 39 -40.54 6.92 15.71
CA LEU A 39 -40.95 8.28 15.26
C LEU A 39 -41.13 9.40 16.30
N ASP A 40 -40.55 10.54 15.92
CA ASP A 40 -40.81 11.94 16.28
C ASP A 40 -40.72 12.39 17.75
N ASN A 41 -39.68 13.16 18.08
CA ASN A 41 -39.83 14.61 18.00
C ASN A 41 -38.53 15.38 18.27
N SER A 42 -38.44 16.49 17.54
CA SER A 42 -37.60 17.68 17.72
C SER A 42 -37.30 18.05 19.17
N PHE A 43 -36.08 18.52 19.47
CA PHE A 43 -35.88 19.78 20.22
C PHE A 43 -34.45 20.34 20.06
N SER A 44 -34.43 21.53 19.46
CA SER A 44 -33.62 22.71 19.82
C SER A 44 -32.10 22.69 19.66
N ALA A 45 -31.68 23.28 18.55
CA ALA A 45 -30.41 23.96 18.38
C ALA A 45 -30.17 25.01 19.48
N ARG A 46 -29.20 24.76 20.37
CA ARG A 46 -28.59 25.83 21.16
C ARG A 46 -27.49 26.47 20.32
N LYS A 47 -27.73 27.73 19.96
CA LYS A 47 -26.76 28.69 19.44
C LYS A 47 -25.50 28.70 20.32
N SER A 48 -24.41 28.14 19.84
CA SER A 48 -23.07 28.46 20.35
C SER A 48 -22.62 29.74 19.66
N GLY A 49 -22.32 30.77 20.45
CA GLY A 49 -21.93 32.09 19.96
C GLY A 49 -20.64 32.04 19.15
N ASN A 50 -20.65 32.73 18.01
CA ASN A 50 -19.46 33.00 17.21
C ASN A 50 -18.50 33.91 17.99
N TYR A 51 -17.57 33.31 18.73
CA TYR A 51 -16.36 34.00 19.15
C TYR A 51 -15.42 34.09 17.94
N ARG A 52 -15.32 35.28 17.34
CA ARG A 52 -14.23 35.65 16.42
C ARG A 52 -13.10 36.28 17.25
N PRO A 53 -11.98 35.58 17.52
CA PRO A 53 -10.81 36.24 18.07
C PRO A 53 -10.14 37.04 16.95
N ASN A 54 -10.18 38.37 17.09
CA ASN A 54 -9.46 39.30 16.21
C ASN A 54 -7.97 39.30 16.59
N CYS A 55 -7.21 38.29 16.16
CA CYS A 55 -5.77 38.21 16.37
C CYS A 55 -5.00 38.90 15.23
N LYS A 56 -4.70 40.20 15.40
CA LYS A 56 -3.77 40.95 14.52
C LYS A 56 -2.29 40.67 14.86
N LYS A 57 -1.90 39.40 15.05
CA LYS A 57 -0.49 39.01 15.15
C LYS A 57 -0.28 37.67 14.44
N LYS A 58 0.64 37.65 13.47
CA LYS A 58 1.06 36.42 12.78
C LYS A 58 1.74 35.50 13.80
N ASN A 59 1.21 34.30 13.97
CA ASN A 59 1.79 33.26 14.83
C ASN A 59 2.71 32.38 13.96
N PRO A 60 4.03 32.34 14.24
CA PRO A 60 5.00 31.53 13.46
C PRO A 60 4.79 30.02 13.56
N TRP A 61 3.90 29.56 14.45
CA TRP A 61 3.65 28.14 14.70
C TRP A 61 2.62 27.51 13.74
N LEU A 62 1.95 28.32 12.91
CA LEU A 62 0.93 27.83 11.98
C LEU A 62 1.47 27.43 10.60
N ASP A 63 2.70 27.80 10.25
CA ASP A 63 3.35 27.37 9.01
C ASP A 63 4.87 27.22 9.19
N PRO A 64 5.39 25.99 9.37
CA PRO A 64 6.82 25.75 9.53
C PRO A 64 7.62 25.89 8.22
N PHE A 65 6.97 26.25 7.10
CA PHE A 65 7.58 26.31 5.77
C PHE A 65 7.44 27.67 5.07
N ASP A 66 6.83 28.69 5.71
CA ASP A 66 6.81 30.06 5.20
C ASP A 66 8.09 30.81 5.60
N TYR A 67 9.21 30.40 5.02
CA TYR A 67 10.43 31.20 5.00
C TYR A 67 10.30 32.12 3.79
N GLY A 68 9.89 33.37 4.01
CA GLY A 68 9.79 34.36 2.94
C GLY A 68 11.07 34.44 2.11
N ASP A 69 10.96 34.98 0.89
CA ASP A 69 12.08 35.08 -0.05
C ASP A 69 13.23 35.89 0.56
N ASP A 70 14.33 35.21 0.93
CA ASP A 70 15.56 35.83 1.40
C ASP A 70 16.51 36.05 0.20
N PRO A 71 16.73 37.31 -0.22
CA PRO A 71 17.54 37.65 -1.38
C PRO A 71 19.05 37.49 -1.16
N GLU A 72 19.54 37.11 0.02
CA GLU A 72 20.98 36.92 0.30
C GLU A 72 21.45 35.44 0.29
N MET A 73 20.58 34.49 -0.03
CA MET A 73 20.94 33.06 0.03
C MET A 73 21.71 32.57 -1.22
N GLU A 74 23.04 32.60 -1.16
CA GLU A 74 23.92 31.90 -2.12
C GLU A 74 23.93 30.38 -1.88
N TYR A 75 23.31 29.62 -2.79
CA TYR A 75 23.34 28.15 -2.79
C TYR A 75 24.68 27.63 -3.36
N GLY A 76 25.67 27.40 -2.49
CA GLY A 76 26.88 26.71 -2.91
C GLY A 76 28.03 26.75 -1.92
N SER A 77 27.96 25.97 -0.83
CA SER A 77 29.13 25.48 -0.05
C SER A 77 28.78 24.76 1.28
N LEU A 78 27.51 24.61 1.66
CA LEU A 78 27.10 24.09 2.98
C LEU A 78 27.26 22.57 3.23
N PHE A 79 28.05 21.85 2.42
CA PHE A 79 28.35 20.43 2.68
C PHE A 79 29.83 20.13 2.99
N ALA A 80 30.67 21.15 3.20
CA ALA A 80 32.10 20.93 3.43
C ALA A 80 32.58 21.02 4.89
N ASP A 81 31.90 21.73 5.80
CA ASP A 81 32.35 21.83 7.20
C ASP A 81 31.17 21.85 8.19
N GLY A 82 30.67 20.66 8.51
CA GLY A 82 29.73 20.46 9.60
C GLY A 82 30.44 20.48 10.96
N LYS A 83 30.76 21.66 11.50
CA LYS A 83 30.95 21.77 12.95
C LYS A 83 29.57 21.60 13.61
N GLN A 84 29.36 20.40 14.11
CA GLN A 84 28.25 20.00 14.95
C GLN A 84 28.30 20.83 16.24
N ASP A 85 27.23 21.57 16.57
CA ASP A 85 27.13 22.29 17.84
C ASP A 85 27.44 21.33 19.00
N GLU A 86 28.32 21.76 19.91
CA GLU A 86 28.79 20.90 21.00
C GLU A 86 27.62 20.42 21.88
N ASP A 87 27.69 19.14 22.18
CA ASP A 87 26.70 18.40 22.95
C ASP A 87 26.61 18.96 24.38
N PRO A 88 25.41 19.23 24.95
CA PRO A 88 25.25 19.79 26.30
C PRO A 88 25.62 18.81 27.44
N ARG A 89 26.38 17.74 27.16
CA ARG A 89 26.80 16.73 28.13
C ARG A 89 27.97 17.23 29.00
N PRO A 90 28.00 16.87 30.30
CA PRO A 90 29.14 17.17 31.17
C PRO A 90 30.44 16.52 30.66
N PRO A 91 31.61 17.13 30.91
CA PRO A 91 32.90 16.67 30.39
C PRO A 91 33.29 15.27 30.88
N ASP A 92 34.00 14.55 30.01
CA ASP A 92 34.39 13.15 30.17
C ASP A 92 35.26 12.90 31.40
N ASN A 93 35.01 11.80 32.11
CA ASN A 93 35.93 11.29 33.13
C ASN A 93 36.83 10.21 32.50
N PRO A 94 38.16 10.46 32.39
CA PRO A 94 39.10 9.57 31.71
C PRO A 94 39.35 8.23 32.42
N ASP A 95 38.92 8.05 33.67
CA ASP A 95 39.21 6.84 34.47
C ASP A 95 38.08 5.78 34.46
N ASN A 96 37.12 5.85 33.54
CA ASN A 96 36.02 4.87 33.47
C ASN A 96 36.42 3.61 32.67
N PRO A 97 36.44 2.40 33.28
CA PRO A 97 36.84 1.16 32.60
C PRO A 97 35.86 0.66 31.53
N TYR A 98 34.69 1.26 31.40
CA TYR A 98 33.70 0.96 30.35
C TYR A 98 33.52 2.18 29.46
N GLY A 99 34.31 2.24 28.39
CA GLY A 99 34.32 3.33 27.41
C GLY A 99 32.93 3.67 26.88
N PHE A 100 32.63 4.98 26.92
CA PHE A 100 31.64 5.68 26.11
C PHE A 100 30.20 5.12 26.10
N LEU A 101 29.51 5.14 27.24
CA LEU A 101 28.14 5.68 27.42
C LEU A 101 27.62 5.32 28.83
N LYS A 102 27.49 6.29 29.74
CA LYS A 102 26.68 6.09 30.95
C LYS A 102 25.21 6.23 30.59
N PHE A 103 24.60 5.14 30.16
CA PHE A 103 23.15 5.01 30.22
C PHE A 103 22.70 4.99 31.69
N PRO A 104 21.57 5.64 32.05
CA PRO A 104 20.98 5.47 33.38
C PRO A 104 20.83 3.97 33.70
N MET A 105 21.07 3.58 34.96
CA MET A 105 20.93 2.18 35.38
C MET A 105 19.53 1.65 35.00
N GLY A 106 19.46 0.71 34.05
CA GLY A 106 18.22 0.15 33.50
C GLY A 106 17.75 0.71 32.14
N TYR A 107 18.50 1.64 31.52
CA TYR A 107 18.19 2.14 30.18
C TYR A 107 18.90 1.32 29.11
N THR A 108 18.18 0.37 28.51
CA THR A 108 18.62 -0.35 27.32
C THR A 108 17.95 0.27 26.11
N VAL A 109 18.73 0.81 25.17
CA VAL A 109 18.20 1.44 23.93
C VAL A 109 17.41 0.43 23.08
N GLU A 110 17.66 -0.87 23.30
CA GLU A 110 17.06 -2.00 22.59
C GLU A 110 15.86 -2.63 23.31
N ILE A 111 15.56 -2.22 24.55
CA ILE A 111 14.37 -2.64 25.27
C ILE A 111 13.38 -1.49 25.19
N ALA A 112 12.28 -1.68 24.47
CA ALA A 112 11.16 -0.75 24.52
C ALA A 112 10.87 -0.46 26.01
N SER A 113 10.99 0.80 26.42
CA SER A 113 10.75 1.18 27.81
C SER A 113 9.41 0.59 28.25
N LEU A 114 9.31 0.08 29.47
CA LEU A 114 8.09 -0.58 29.94
C LEU A 114 6.84 0.28 29.68
N GLY A 115 6.96 1.60 29.78
CA GLY A 115 5.92 2.56 29.40
C GLY A 115 5.48 2.50 27.94
N LEU A 116 6.38 2.27 26.96
CA LEU A 116 6.02 2.06 25.56
C LEU A 116 5.30 0.71 25.37
N LYS A 117 5.77 -0.34 26.05
CA LYS A 117 5.14 -1.66 25.99
C LYS A 117 3.73 -1.64 26.60
N ILE A 118 3.54 -0.90 27.70
CA ILE A 118 2.25 -0.66 28.35
C ILE A 118 1.34 0.23 27.50
N ARG A 119 1.88 1.28 26.85
CA ARG A 119 1.11 2.17 25.96
C ARG A 119 0.79 1.56 24.60
N GLY A 120 1.49 0.49 24.22
CA GLY A 120 1.29 -0.21 22.95
C GLY A 120 1.76 0.60 21.73
N ASP A 121 2.58 1.62 21.92
CA ASP A 121 3.06 2.46 20.83
C ASP A 121 3.89 1.62 19.84
N VAL A 122 3.77 1.94 18.55
CA VAL A 122 4.55 1.32 17.47
C VAL A 122 5.60 2.32 17.00
N ARG A 123 6.88 1.99 17.13
CA ARG A 123 8.00 2.81 16.62
C ARG A 123 8.56 2.26 15.33
N ARG A 124 8.60 0.94 15.16
CA ARG A 124 9.02 0.29 13.93
C ARG A 124 7.94 -0.65 13.43
N CYS A 125 7.46 -0.39 12.22
CA CYS A 125 6.46 -1.20 11.54
C CYS A 125 7.06 -1.78 10.27
N CYS A 126 7.01 -3.09 10.09
CA CYS A 126 7.28 -3.73 8.81
C CYS A 126 5.95 -4.04 8.12
N CYS A 127 5.78 -3.66 6.86
CA CYS A 127 4.66 -4.10 6.06
C CYS A 127 5.14 -5.09 5.01
N VAL A 128 4.70 -6.32 5.11
CA VAL A 128 4.94 -7.40 4.15
C VAL A 128 3.79 -7.41 3.16
N ILE A 129 4.02 -6.88 1.96
CA ILE A 129 2.98 -6.65 0.97
C ILE A 129 3.18 -7.61 -0.19
N ASP A 130 2.29 -8.60 -0.24
CA ASP A 130 2.17 -9.51 -1.37
C ASP A 130 1.38 -8.87 -2.51
N GLY A 131 1.77 -9.20 -3.74
CA GLY A 131 1.19 -8.65 -4.96
C GLY A 131 2.19 -7.96 -5.90
N GLY A 132 1.63 -7.41 -6.98
CA GLY A 132 2.33 -6.61 -7.96
C GLY A 132 2.25 -5.11 -7.65
N VAL A 133 2.33 -4.30 -8.70
CA VAL A 133 2.33 -2.84 -8.59
C VAL A 133 0.99 -2.31 -8.06
N TYR A 134 -0.12 -2.91 -8.51
CA TYR A 134 -1.47 -2.47 -8.15
C TYR A 134 -1.76 -2.65 -6.65
N GLU A 135 -1.51 -3.85 -6.12
CA GLU A 135 -1.76 -4.19 -4.71
C GLU A 135 -0.91 -3.32 -3.77
N ASN A 136 0.38 -3.15 -4.11
CA ASN A 136 1.29 -2.31 -3.34
C ASN A 136 0.87 -0.83 -3.35
N LEU A 137 0.36 -0.31 -4.48
CA LEU A 137 -0.12 1.06 -4.58
C LEU A 137 -1.35 1.29 -3.69
N LEU A 138 -2.29 0.34 -3.65
CA LEU A 138 -3.48 0.43 -2.80
C LEU A 138 -3.18 0.35 -1.30
N PHE A 139 -1.97 -0.05 -0.92
CA PHE A 139 -1.52 -0.06 0.47
C PHE A 139 -1.00 1.32 0.95
N PHE A 140 -0.80 2.30 0.06
CA PHE A 140 -0.26 3.62 0.43
C PHE A 140 -1.12 4.38 1.46
N PRO A 141 -2.47 4.41 1.34
CA PRO A 141 -3.35 4.94 2.38
C PRO A 141 -3.12 4.34 3.75
N THR A 142 -2.89 3.03 3.81
CA THR A 142 -2.62 2.31 5.07
C THR A 142 -1.31 2.77 5.70
N ILE A 143 -0.26 2.99 4.89
CA ILE A 143 1.03 3.52 5.36
C ILE A 143 0.84 4.93 5.95
N GLN A 144 0.09 5.80 5.28
CA GLN A 144 -0.19 7.15 5.79
C GLN A 144 -1.00 7.07 7.10
N MET A 145 -2.02 6.21 7.16
CA MET A 145 -2.81 5.99 8.38
C MET A 145 -1.93 5.52 9.56
N ILE A 146 -0.94 4.65 9.31
CA ILE A 146 0.01 4.21 10.34
C ILE A 146 0.86 5.39 10.85
N LYS A 147 1.34 6.26 9.95
CA LYS A 147 2.09 7.49 10.32
C LYS A 147 1.24 8.47 11.12
N ASP A 148 -0.02 8.64 10.74
CA ASP A 148 -0.95 9.53 11.43
C ASP A 148 -1.31 8.98 12.81
N ARG A 149 -1.47 7.65 12.93
CA ARG A 149 -1.80 6.96 14.18
C ARG A 149 -0.63 6.91 15.16
N TYR A 150 0.59 6.72 14.66
CA TYR A 150 1.80 6.57 15.47
C TYR A 150 2.84 7.62 15.07
N PRO A 151 2.84 8.80 15.73
CA PRO A 151 3.81 9.85 15.46
C PRO A 151 5.25 9.34 15.63
N GLY A 152 6.09 9.54 14.61
CA GLY A 152 7.49 9.11 14.62
C GLY A 152 7.74 7.64 14.26
N VAL A 153 6.70 6.87 13.91
CA VAL A 153 6.87 5.48 13.44
C VAL A 153 7.73 5.42 12.19
N GLN A 154 8.69 4.49 12.16
CA GLN A 154 9.49 4.13 10.99
C GLN A 154 8.81 2.97 10.29
N VAL A 155 8.47 3.14 9.02
CA VAL A 155 7.79 2.11 8.22
C VAL A 155 8.77 1.57 7.20
N ASP A 156 9.01 0.27 7.30
CA ASP A 156 9.77 -0.49 6.31
C ASP A 156 8.83 -1.42 5.54
N ILE A 157 9.19 -1.71 4.30
CA ILE A 157 8.40 -2.56 3.43
C ILE A 157 9.21 -3.79 3.01
N LEU A 158 8.53 -4.93 2.96
CA LEU A 158 8.98 -6.14 2.31
C LEU A 158 7.98 -6.47 1.20
N ALA A 159 8.44 -6.52 -0.05
CA ALA A 159 7.58 -6.80 -1.20
C ALA A 159 8.34 -7.55 -2.28
N THR A 160 7.65 -8.03 -3.30
CA THR A 160 8.28 -8.58 -4.51
C THR A 160 9.17 -7.53 -5.19
N ALA A 161 10.13 -7.95 -6.02
CA ALA A 161 11.04 -7.03 -6.71
C ALA A 161 10.30 -5.94 -7.52
N ARG A 162 9.16 -6.28 -8.12
CA ARG A 162 8.28 -5.31 -8.83
C ARG A 162 7.47 -4.46 -7.87
N GLY A 163 6.89 -5.05 -6.82
CA GLY A 163 6.16 -4.32 -5.78
C GLY A 163 7.03 -3.27 -5.10
N LYS A 164 8.29 -3.60 -4.79
CA LYS A 164 9.29 -2.70 -4.21
C LYS A 164 9.44 -1.38 -4.97
N GLN A 165 9.39 -1.42 -6.31
CA GLN A 165 9.58 -0.22 -7.14
C GLN A 165 8.48 0.82 -6.90
N THR A 166 7.28 0.41 -6.48
CA THR A 166 6.19 1.36 -6.19
C THR A 166 6.55 2.33 -5.10
N PHE A 167 7.36 1.93 -4.10
CA PHE A 167 7.68 2.77 -2.96
C PHE A 167 8.64 3.92 -3.29
N GLU A 168 9.16 3.99 -4.53
CA GLU A 168 9.76 5.23 -5.05
C GLU A 168 8.77 6.41 -5.05
N LEU A 169 7.46 6.10 -5.08
CA LEU A 169 6.37 7.04 -5.06
C LEU A 169 5.83 7.38 -3.66
N ASN A 170 6.42 6.82 -2.59
CA ASN A 170 5.91 6.99 -1.23
C ASN A 170 7.02 7.47 -0.27
N LYS A 171 6.95 8.76 0.10
CA LYS A 171 7.89 9.39 1.04
C LYS A 171 7.84 8.87 2.49
N ASN A 172 6.77 8.15 2.87
CA ASN A 172 6.58 7.70 4.25
C ASN A 172 7.35 6.40 4.55
N VAL A 173 7.85 5.73 3.51
CA VAL A 173 8.64 4.52 3.61
C VAL A 173 10.11 4.87 3.80
N ARG A 174 10.75 4.23 4.77
CA ARG A 174 12.18 4.40 5.04
C ARG A 174 13.01 3.44 4.18
N TRP A 175 12.68 2.15 4.23
CA TRP A 175 13.35 1.10 3.47
C TRP A 175 12.35 0.17 2.81
N ALA A 176 12.70 -0.29 1.60
CA ALA A 176 11.96 -1.32 0.88
C ALA A 176 12.90 -2.45 0.47
N ASN A 177 12.70 -3.63 1.03
CA ASN A 177 13.45 -4.84 0.70
C ASN A 177 12.68 -5.67 -0.32
N ALA A 178 13.40 -6.27 -1.26
CA ALA A 178 12.82 -7.23 -2.20
C ALA A 178 12.94 -8.62 -1.59
N TYR A 179 11.84 -9.36 -1.60
CA TYR A 179 11.81 -10.77 -1.23
C TYR A 179 10.68 -11.43 -2.01
N ASP A 180 10.93 -12.61 -2.56
CA ASP A 180 9.87 -13.35 -3.23
C ASP A 180 8.96 -13.97 -2.17
N LEU A 181 7.79 -13.37 -2.03
CA LEU A 181 6.79 -13.83 -1.09
C LEU A 181 6.01 -15.02 -1.65
N ASP A 182 6.00 -15.23 -2.96
CA ASP A 182 5.21 -16.27 -3.63
C ASP A 182 5.95 -17.60 -3.74
N ASP A 183 7.25 -17.62 -3.47
CA ASP A 183 8.00 -18.86 -3.45
C ASP A 183 7.60 -19.70 -2.23
N ASP A 184 6.96 -20.84 -2.48
CA ASP A 184 6.58 -21.79 -1.45
C ASP A 184 7.80 -22.50 -0.84
N PHE A 185 8.91 -22.57 -1.58
CA PHE A 185 10.14 -23.26 -1.18
C PHE A 185 11.37 -22.37 -1.40
N PRO A 186 11.46 -21.24 -0.67
CA PRO A 186 12.57 -20.32 -0.82
C PRO A 186 13.88 -21.02 -0.49
N GLU A 187 14.95 -20.63 -1.20
CA GLU A 187 16.27 -21.16 -0.90
C GLU A 187 16.62 -20.90 0.58
N PRO A 188 17.10 -21.90 1.33
CA PRO A 188 17.37 -21.72 2.76
C PRO A 188 18.30 -20.55 3.08
N ALA A 189 19.25 -20.25 2.19
CA ALA A 189 20.14 -19.10 2.31
C ALA A 189 19.36 -17.77 2.25
N GLU A 190 18.52 -17.58 1.23
CA GLU A 190 17.71 -16.37 1.08
C GLU A 190 16.70 -16.21 2.22
N TYR A 191 16.09 -17.32 2.64
CA TYR A 191 15.15 -17.34 3.76
C TYR A 191 15.84 -16.94 5.08
N THR A 192 16.99 -17.54 5.39
CA THR A 192 17.72 -17.24 6.64
C THR A 192 18.31 -15.83 6.65
N ASP A 193 18.81 -15.34 5.52
CA ASP A 193 19.27 -13.96 5.38
C ASP A 193 18.13 -12.97 5.62
N MET A 194 16.97 -13.19 4.99
CA MET A 194 15.81 -12.32 5.18
C MET A 194 15.32 -12.32 6.63
N VAL A 195 15.27 -13.49 7.28
CA VAL A 195 14.96 -13.58 8.71
C VAL A 195 15.99 -12.82 9.54
N GLY A 196 17.28 -12.90 9.20
CA GLY A 196 18.35 -12.12 9.83
C GLY A 196 18.13 -10.60 9.69
N ILE A 197 17.76 -10.14 8.50
CA ILE A 197 17.42 -8.72 8.23
C ILE A 197 16.20 -8.30 9.06
N LEU A 198 15.15 -9.12 9.13
CA LEU A 198 13.96 -8.78 9.91
C LEU A 198 14.24 -8.72 11.41
N LYS A 199 15.02 -9.67 11.94
CA LYS A 199 15.40 -9.72 13.37
C LYS A 199 16.31 -8.57 13.77
N SER A 200 17.29 -8.23 12.94
CA SER A 200 18.24 -7.12 13.23
C SER A 200 17.55 -5.75 13.31
N ARG A 201 16.36 -5.61 12.72
CA ARG A 201 15.61 -4.35 12.70
C ARG A 201 14.63 -4.18 13.87
N TYR A 202 14.37 -5.22 14.66
CA TYR A 202 13.52 -5.19 15.86
C TYR A 202 12.20 -4.43 15.64
N TYR A 203 11.28 -5.04 14.88
CA TYR A 203 9.98 -4.44 14.63
C TYR A 203 9.05 -4.57 15.83
N ASP A 204 8.28 -3.53 16.13
CA ASP A 204 7.20 -3.62 17.13
C ASP A 204 5.97 -4.30 16.52
N MET A 205 5.70 -4.01 15.23
CA MET A 205 4.55 -4.53 14.50
C MET A 205 4.97 -4.98 13.10
N ILE A 206 4.47 -6.14 12.68
CA ILE A 206 4.51 -6.59 11.29
C ILE A 206 3.09 -6.79 10.78
N LEU A 207 2.79 -6.15 9.66
CA LEU A 207 1.53 -6.26 8.94
C LEU A 207 1.76 -7.01 7.64
N SER A 208 1.06 -8.11 7.41
CA SER A 208 1.21 -8.93 6.21
C SER A 208 -0.09 -8.99 5.41
N THR A 209 0.00 -8.73 4.11
CA THR A 209 -1.11 -8.92 3.16
C THR A 209 -1.09 -10.29 2.49
N LYS A 210 0.01 -11.06 2.59
CA LYS A 210 0.05 -12.45 2.12
C LYS A 210 -0.89 -13.30 2.97
N LEU A 211 -1.67 -14.17 2.34
CA LEU A 211 -2.46 -15.17 3.05
C LEU A 211 -1.52 -16.14 3.77
N ALA A 212 -1.59 -16.14 5.09
CA ALA A 212 -0.72 -16.94 5.92
C ALA A 212 -1.28 -18.35 6.10
N GLY A 213 -0.52 -19.34 5.62
CA GLY A 213 -0.50 -20.68 6.18
C GLY A 213 0.54 -20.78 7.31
N ILE A 214 0.84 -22.01 7.75
CA ILE A 214 1.82 -22.22 8.84
C ILE A 214 3.22 -21.68 8.51
N GLY A 215 3.70 -21.84 7.28
CA GLY A 215 5.05 -21.43 6.86
C GLY A 215 5.24 -19.91 6.97
N HIS A 216 4.37 -19.14 6.32
CA HIS A 216 4.41 -17.68 6.39
C HIS A 216 4.20 -17.16 7.82
N ALA A 217 3.30 -17.79 8.59
CA ALA A 217 3.08 -17.41 9.97
C ALA A 217 4.34 -17.63 10.84
N VAL A 218 5.06 -18.74 10.64
CA VAL A 218 6.35 -19.02 11.29
C VAL A 218 7.42 -18.03 10.85
N PHE A 219 7.48 -17.69 9.56
CA PHE A 219 8.40 -16.67 9.04
C PHE A 219 8.21 -15.33 9.77
N LEU A 220 6.96 -14.87 9.89
CA LEU A 220 6.66 -13.65 10.65
C LEU A 220 6.97 -13.81 12.15
N PHE A 221 6.74 -14.99 12.73
CA PHE A 221 7.04 -15.27 14.14
C PHE A 221 8.54 -15.18 14.46
N MET A 222 9.40 -15.67 13.57
CA MET A 222 10.85 -15.62 13.76
C MET A 222 11.44 -14.22 13.73
N SER A 223 10.72 -13.22 13.22
CA SER A 223 11.10 -11.79 13.32
C SER A 223 11.13 -11.26 14.75
N THR A 224 10.53 -11.98 15.72
CA THR A 224 10.36 -11.59 17.13
C THR A 224 9.54 -10.32 17.37
N ALA A 225 8.83 -9.81 16.35
CA ALA A 225 7.97 -8.64 16.49
C ALA A 225 6.84 -8.88 17.50
N ARG A 226 6.41 -7.85 18.25
CA ARG A 226 5.36 -7.98 19.27
C ARG A 226 4.01 -8.33 18.63
N ASP A 227 3.60 -7.51 17.66
CA ASP A 227 2.33 -7.64 16.96
C ASP A 227 2.56 -8.20 15.55
N ARG A 228 2.07 -9.42 15.29
CA ARG A 228 2.20 -10.08 13.99
C ARG A 228 0.81 -10.27 13.42
N VAL A 229 0.46 -9.44 12.46
CA VAL A 229 -0.89 -9.32 11.94
C VAL A 229 -0.89 -9.77 10.49
N SER A 230 -1.74 -10.72 10.13
CA SER A 230 -1.81 -11.19 8.74
C SER A 230 -3.23 -11.62 8.38
N TYR A 231 -3.53 -11.56 7.08
CA TYR A 231 -4.60 -12.37 6.53
C TYR A 231 -4.20 -13.86 6.60
N ILE A 232 -5.16 -14.74 6.81
CA ILE A 232 -5.01 -16.20 6.78
C ILE A 232 -5.86 -16.79 5.66
N TYR A 233 -5.52 -17.99 5.18
CA TYR A 233 -6.36 -18.66 4.18
C TYR A 233 -7.78 -18.93 4.72
N PRO A 234 -8.85 -18.76 3.91
CA PRO A 234 -10.21 -19.05 4.34
C PRO A 234 -10.55 -20.56 4.39
N ASN A 235 -9.56 -21.43 4.19
CA ASN A 235 -9.72 -22.89 4.13
C ASN A 235 -8.74 -23.58 5.10
N VAL A 236 -8.61 -24.91 4.95
CA VAL A 236 -7.73 -25.76 5.78
C VAL A 236 -6.25 -25.35 5.76
N ASN A 237 -5.79 -24.59 4.77
CA ASN A 237 -4.40 -24.15 4.67
C ASN A 237 -4.01 -23.14 5.77
N SER A 238 -5.00 -22.56 6.47
CA SER A 238 -4.76 -21.69 7.64
C SER A 238 -4.49 -22.46 8.93
N ALA A 239 -4.64 -23.78 8.95
CA ALA A 239 -4.48 -24.59 10.14
C ALA A 239 -3.10 -24.34 10.80
N GLY A 240 -3.12 -23.96 12.07
CA GLY A 240 -1.92 -23.67 12.85
C GLY A 240 -1.32 -22.27 12.66
N ALA A 241 -1.73 -21.47 11.66
CA ALA A 241 -1.19 -20.13 11.44
C ALA A 241 -1.43 -19.19 12.65
N GLY A 242 -2.60 -19.29 13.27
CA GLY A 242 -2.97 -18.49 14.45
C GLY A 242 -2.11 -18.73 15.70
N LEU A 243 -1.36 -19.84 15.78
CA LEU A 243 -0.43 -20.08 16.89
C LEU A 243 0.77 -19.12 16.87
N PHE A 244 1.11 -18.62 15.68
CA PHE A 244 2.29 -17.81 15.43
C PHE A 244 1.94 -16.32 15.21
N LEU A 245 0.67 -16.01 14.93
CA LEU A 245 0.18 -14.65 14.68
C LEU A 245 -0.51 -14.07 15.93
N SER A 246 -0.42 -12.75 16.08
CA SER A 246 -1.09 -12.03 17.17
C SER A 246 -2.54 -11.67 16.82
N GLU A 247 -2.81 -11.37 15.54
CA GLU A 247 -4.14 -11.06 15.01
C GLU A 247 -4.27 -11.64 13.60
N THR A 248 -5.44 -12.18 13.28
CA THR A 248 -5.73 -12.80 11.98
C THR A 248 -6.99 -12.23 11.35
N PHE A 249 -6.98 -12.13 10.02
CA PHE A 249 -8.14 -11.75 9.22
C PHE A 249 -8.47 -12.83 8.19
N THR A 250 -9.74 -13.13 8.01
CA THR A 250 -10.18 -14.15 7.04
C THR A 250 -10.83 -13.45 5.85
N PRO A 251 -10.20 -13.45 4.66
CA PRO A 251 -10.79 -12.86 3.46
C PRO A 251 -11.90 -13.76 2.89
N ASP A 252 -12.72 -13.20 2.01
CA ASP A 252 -13.83 -13.95 1.38
C ASP A 252 -13.34 -14.94 0.30
N SER A 253 -12.15 -14.71 -0.27
CA SER A 253 -11.59 -15.54 -1.35
C SER A 253 -10.13 -15.92 -1.11
N MET A 254 -9.62 -16.86 -1.92
CA MET A 254 -8.22 -17.33 -1.84
C MET A 254 -7.22 -16.34 -2.44
N ASN A 255 -7.67 -15.27 -3.08
CA ASN A 255 -6.82 -14.22 -3.62
C ASN A 255 -7.34 -12.87 -3.16
N LEU A 256 -6.59 -12.25 -2.24
CA LEU A 256 -6.96 -10.97 -1.64
C LEU A 256 -7.19 -9.87 -2.70
N SER A 257 -6.49 -9.94 -3.83
CA SER A 257 -6.54 -8.95 -4.92
C SER A 257 -7.91 -8.89 -5.61
N GLU A 258 -8.73 -9.95 -5.51
CA GLU A 258 -10.10 -9.98 -6.04
C GLU A 258 -11.03 -8.99 -5.32
N GLY A 259 -10.71 -8.64 -4.07
CA GLY A 259 -11.42 -7.61 -3.31
C GLY A 259 -11.21 -6.18 -3.83
N GLY A 260 -10.39 -6.00 -4.88
CA GLY A 260 -10.22 -4.73 -5.58
C GLY A 260 -9.74 -3.61 -4.66
N TYR A 261 -10.33 -2.43 -4.78
CA TYR A 261 -9.94 -1.24 -4.03
C TYR A 261 -10.07 -1.40 -2.51
N HIS A 262 -10.97 -2.26 -2.04
CA HIS A 262 -11.26 -2.46 -0.62
C HIS A 262 -10.67 -3.75 -0.04
N MET A 263 -9.72 -4.38 -0.73
CA MET A 263 -9.14 -5.67 -0.31
C MET A 263 -8.57 -5.65 1.13
N TYR A 264 -7.99 -4.52 1.57
CA TYR A 264 -7.40 -4.39 2.90
C TYR A 264 -8.37 -3.93 4.00
N ARG A 265 -9.68 -3.92 3.74
CA ARG A 265 -10.69 -3.33 4.64
C ARG A 265 -10.61 -3.87 6.07
N GLN A 266 -10.53 -5.19 6.25
CA GLN A 266 -10.50 -5.79 7.60
C GLN A 266 -9.27 -5.33 8.40
N MET A 267 -8.09 -5.32 7.77
CA MET A 267 -6.86 -4.82 8.36
C MET A 267 -6.92 -3.33 8.66
N VAL A 268 -7.44 -2.53 7.72
CA VAL A 268 -7.61 -1.08 7.90
C VAL A 268 -8.59 -0.80 9.04
N ASP A 269 -9.68 -1.54 9.13
CA ASP A 269 -10.67 -1.40 10.19
C ASP A 269 -10.07 -1.71 11.56
N TRP A 270 -9.22 -2.74 11.67
CA TRP A 270 -8.46 -3.05 12.89
C TRP A 270 -7.45 -1.95 13.23
N LEU A 271 -6.65 -1.51 12.25
CA LEU A 271 -5.70 -0.40 12.38
C LEU A 271 -6.36 0.96 12.61
N GLY A 272 -7.65 1.11 12.38
CA GLY A 272 -8.41 2.33 12.65
C GLY A 272 -9.11 2.33 14.01
N ARG A 273 -9.23 1.18 14.69
CA ARG A 273 -10.02 1.06 15.93
C ARG A 273 -9.60 2.08 16.99
N PRO A 274 -10.55 2.79 17.63
CA PRO A 274 -10.23 3.71 18.72
C PRO A 274 -9.59 2.92 19.87
N ALA A 275 -8.51 3.44 20.44
CA ALA A 275 -7.83 2.81 21.56
C ALA A 275 -7.21 3.88 22.47
N ARG A 276 -7.24 3.66 23.80
CA ARG A 276 -6.51 4.49 24.78
C ARG A 276 -6.66 6.01 24.58
N LYS A 277 -7.90 6.50 24.45
CA LYS A 277 -8.25 7.92 24.20
C LYS A 277 -7.84 8.48 22.82
N VAL A 278 -7.36 7.62 21.90
CA VAL A 278 -7.17 7.97 20.48
C VAL A 278 -8.48 7.71 19.73
N PRO A 279 -9.04 8.70 19.01
CA PRO A 279 -10.24 8.51 18.21
C PRO A 279 -9.99 7.55 17.04
N ARG A 280 -11.06 7.14 16.37
CA ARG A 280 -10.94 6.32 15.16
C ARG A 280 -10.19 7.11 14.09
N GLN A 281 -9.10 6.55 13.57
CA GLN A 281 -8.35 7.17 12.47
C GLN A 281 -9.05 6.86 11.14
N PRO A 282 -9.48 7.87 10.37
CA PRO A 282 -10.02 7.65 9.03
C PRO A 282 -8.90 7.25 8.07
N LEU A 283 -9.23 6.45 7.06
CA LEU A 283 -8.30 6.11 5.99
C LEU A 283 -8.11 7.34 5.08
N PRO A 284 -6.89 7.88 4.93
CA PRO A 284 -6.62 8.98 4.03
C PRO A 284 -6.79 8.55 2.56
N PRO A 285 -7.03 9.49 1.63
CA PRO A 285 -7.10 9.16 0.20
C PRO A 285 -5.73 8.73 -0.34
N LEU A 286 -5.75 7.94 -1.42
CA LEU A 286 -4.54 7.54 -2.15
C LEU A 286 -3.82 8.78 -2.70
N LYS A 287 -2.54 8.92 -2.34
CA LYS A 287 -1.65 9.99 -2.81
C LYS A 287 -0.30 9.40 -3.17
N VAL A 288 0.30 9.94 -4.22
CA VAL A 288 1.64 9.56 -4.69
C VAL A 288 2.55 10.78 -4.82
N SER A 289 3.82 10.62 -4.48
CA SER A 289 4.86 11.64 -4.63
C SER A 289 5.81 11.27 -5.76
N ILE A 290 6.03 12.17 -6.72
CA ILE A 290 6.88 11.90 -7.88
C ILE A 290 8.18 12.69 -7.71
N SER A 291 9.33 12.03 -7.85
CA SER A 291 10.63 12.70 -7.74
C SER A 291 10.92 13.56 -8.96
N ARG A 292 11.64 14.68 -8.76
CA ARG A 292 12.04 15.59 -9.84
C ARG A 292 12.86 14.89 -10.93
N LYS A 293 13.80 14.03 -10.52
CA LYS A 293 14.66 13.25 -11.44
C LYS A 293 13.84 12.37 -12.39
N ILE A 294 12.79 11.71 -11.87
CA ILE A 294 11.92 10.86 -12.70
C ILE A 294 11.11 11.71 -13.68
N ARG A 295 10.63 12.89 -13.26
CA ARG A 295 9.91 13.81 -14.15
C ARG A 295 10.75 14.24 -15.34
N GLU A 296 12.00 14.64 -15.11
CA GLU A 296 12.92 15.07 -16.16
C GLU A 296 13.20 13.95 -17.19
N VAL A 297 13.39 12.72 -16.71
CA VAL A 297 13.58 11.55 -17.60
C VAL A 297 12.34 11.28 -18.44
N VAL A 298 11.15 11.34 -17.84
CA VAL A 298 9.89 11.08 -18.56
C VAL A 298 9.56 12.20 -19.53
N GLU A 299 9.87 13.44 -19.17
CA GLU A 299 9.74 14.61 -20.04
C GLU A 299 10.56 14.47 -21.33
N ALA A 300 11.81 14.01 -21.22
CA ALA A 300 12.61 13.71 -22.40
C ALA A 300 11.96 12.60 -23.26
N LYS A 301 11.46 11.53 -22.63
CA LYS A 301 10.84 10.40 -23.34
C LYS A 301 9.61 10.81 -24.15
N TYR A 302 8.66 11.52 -23.57
CA TYR A 302 7.45 11.90 -24.31
C TYR A 302 7.71 13.00 -25.33
N LYS A 303 8.68 13.90 -25.09
CA LYS A 303 9.11 14.90 -26.08
C LYS A 303 9.74 14.23 -27.31
N ASN A 304 10.58 13.22 -27.10
CA ASN A 304 11.17 12.43 -28.18
C ASN A 304 10.11 11.65 -28.97
N ALA A 305 9.04 11.21 -28.31
CA ALA A 305 7.87 10.61 -28.96
C ALA A 305 6.95 11.65 -29.65
N GLY A 306 7.31 12.94 -29.65
CA GLY A 306 6.55 14.02 -30.30
C GLY A 306 5.29 14.44 -29.55
N ALA A 307 5.21 14.21 -28.24
CA ALA A 307 4.11 14.65 -27.38
C ALA A 307 4.49 15.90 -26.57
N GLN A 308 3.48 16.74 -26.26
CA GLN A 308 3.65 17.95 -25.45
C GLN A 308 2.87 17.82 -24.14
N LYS A 309 3.44 18.31 -23.04
CA LYS A 309 2.80 18.33 -21.73
C LYS A 309 1.35 18.84 -21.81
N GLY A 310 0.42 18.08 -21.25
CA GLY A 310 -1.01 18.39 -21.19
C GLY A 310 -1.78 18.24 -22.51
N LYS A 311 -1.13 17.80 -23.60
CA LYS A 311 -1.77 17.65 -24.93
C LYS A 311 -1.74 16.21 -25.45
N TYR A 312 -1.55 15.24 -24.56
CA TYR A 312 -1.61 13.82 -24.89
C TYR A 312 -2.45 13.03 -23.89
N ILE A 313 -2.98 11.92 -24.36
CA ILE A 313 -3.67 10.91 -23.54
C ILE A 313 -2.76 9.68 -23.45
N VAL A 314 -2.66 9.12 -22.24
CA VAL A 314 -1.89 7.90 -22.00
C VAL A 314 -2.78 6.69 -22.28
N ILE A 315 -2.32 5.78 -23.14
CA ILE A 315 -2.94 4.48 -23.38
C ILE A 315 -2.10 3.40 -22.69
N HIS A 316 -2.72 2.63 -21.79
CA HIS A 316 -2.04 1.61 -20.99
C HIS A 316 -2.89 0.33 -20.86
N GLY A 317 -2.24 -0.84 -20.87
CA GLY A 317 -2.94 -2.13 -20.85
C GLY A 317 -2.92 -2.86 -22.19
N ILE A 318 -1.84 -2.65 -22.96
CA ILE A 318 -1.55 -3.42 -24.16
C ILE A 318 -1.23 -4.86 -23.73
N LYS A 319 -1.76 -5.83 -24.48
CA LYS A 319 -1.48 -7.24 -24.28
C LYS A 319 0.01 -7.52 -24.42
N SER A 320 0.59 -8.03 -23.34
CA SER A 320 2.02 -8.30 -23.21
C SER A 320 2.23 -9.46 -22.25
N ASP A 321 3.20 -10.31 -22.57
CA ASP A 321 3.65 -11.38 -21.66
C ASP A 321 4.60 -10.86 -20.57
N SER A 322 4.94 -9.57 -20.61
CA SER A 322 5.87 -8.96 -19.66
C SER A 322 5.24 -8.76 -18.29
N LYS A 323 6.00 -9.10 -17.24
CA LYS A 323 5.69 -8.74 -15.84
C LYS A 323 5.64 -7.22 -15.60
N ALA A 324 6.01 -6.40 -16.59
CA ALA A 324 5.95 -4.95 -16.54
C ALA A 324 4.59 -4.36 -16.95
N SER A 325 3.61 -5.17 -17.36
CA SER A 325 2.25 -4.72 -17.73
C SER A 325 1.43 -4.10 -16.59
N MET A 326 1.89 -4.22 -15.34
CA MET A 326 1.26 -3.66 -14.12
C MET A 326 -0.22 -4.03 -13.95
N GLN A 327 -0.59 -5.23 -14.42
CA GLN A 327 -1.89 -5.84 -14.19
C GLN A 327 -2.13 -6.20 -12.73
N SER A 328 -3.39 -6.18 -12.31
CA SER A 328 -3.83 -6.71 -11.02
C SER A 328 -3.73 -8.23 -10.99
N ARG A 329 -3.33 -8.81 -9.86
CA ARG A 329 -3.39 -10.28 -9.69
C ARG A 329 -4.81 -10.81 -9.55
N GLY A 330 -5.79 -9.95 -9.29
CA GLY A 330 -7.20 -10.32 -9.12
C GLY A 330 -7.99 -10.44 -10.43
N ASP A 331 -7.34 -10.21 -11.58
CA ASP A 331 -7.99 -10.27 -12.89
C ASP A 331 -7.03 -10.71 -14.00
N ALA A 332 -7.30 -11.87 -14.60
CA ALA A 332 -6.50 -12.43 -15.68
C ALA A 332 -6.86 -11.84 -17.05
N ASP A 333 -8.08 -11.31 -17.22
CA ASP A 333 -8.56 -10.71 -18.47
C ASP A 333 -8.41 -9.19 -18.42
N SER A 334 -7.19 -8.74 -18.13
CA SER A 334 -6.88 -7.34 -17.82
C SER A 334 -6.17 -6.59 -18.94
N LEU A 335 -5.81 -7.26 -20.05
CA LEU A 335 -5.06 -6.65 -21.15
C LEU A 335 -5.81 -6.79 -22.48
N LEU A 336 -5.71 -5.75 -23.30
CA LEU A 336 -6.44 -5.66 -24.57
C LEU A 336 -5.46 -5.75 -25.76
N PRO A 337 -5.81 -6.49 -26.83
CA PRO A 337 -5.01 -6.57 -28.05
C PRO A 337 -4.78 -5.20 -28.71
N ILE A 338 -3.65 -5.06 -29.40
CA ILE A 338 -3.22 -3.77 -29.98
C ILE A 338 -4.15 -3.30 -31.10
N GLU A 339 -4.79 -4.22 -31.83
CA GLU A 339 -5.69 -3.90 -32.94
C GLU A 339 -6.96 -3.17 -32.45
N ILE A 340 -7.41 -3.49 -31.23
CA ILE A 340 -8.55 -2.79 -30.62
C ILE A 340 -8.11 -1.43 -30.09
N TRP A 341 -6.90 -1.36 -29.51
CA TRP A 341 -6.31 -0.09 -29.11
C TRP A 341 -6.08 0.87 -30.28
N ALA A 342 -5.67 0.37 -31.44
CA ALA A 342 -5.53 1.15 -32.67
C ALA A 342 -6.88 1.77 -33.09
N LYS A 343 -7.96 0.98 -33.10
CA LYS A 343 -9.32 1.46 -33.38
C LYS A 343 -9.81 2.52 -32.38
N ILE A 344 -9.43 2.39 -31.12
CA ILE A 344 -9.73 3.39 -30.09
C ILE A 344 -8.94 4.68 -30.38
N ALA A 345 -7.66 4.56 -30.74
CA ALA A 345 -6.76 5.69 -30.97
C ALA A 345 -7.09 6.51 -32.23
N GLU A 346 -7.54 5.87 -33.31
CA GLU A 346 -7.98 6.55 -34.55
C GLU A 346 -9.09 7.58 -34.30
N GLU A 347 -9.89 7.36 -33.26
CA GLU A 347 -11.06 8.17 -32.95
C GLU A 347 -10.74 9.32 -31.99
N ILE A 348 -9.55 9.33 -31.39
CA ILE A 348 -9.11 10.39 -30.49
C ILE A 348 -8.69 11.60 -31.32
N ARG A 349 -9.55 12.61 -31.36
CA ARG A 349 -9.28 13.88 -32.05
C ARG A 349 -8.79 14.95 -31.07
N GLY A 350 -7.90 15.85 -31.51
CA GLY A 350 -7.48 17.03 -30.74
C GLY A 350 -6.42 16.80 -29.64
N VAL A 351 -6.14 15.56 -29.26
CA VAL A 351 -5.06 15.19 -28.34
C VAL A 351 -4.31 13.97 -28.86
N LYS A 352 -2.98 13.95 -28.70
CA LYS A 352 -2.15 12.88 -29.26
C LYS A 352 -2.24 11.62 -28.38
N PRO A 353 -2.60 10.44 -28.92
CA PRO A 353 -2.52 9.19 -28.17
C PRO A 353 -1.05 8.79 -27.96
N VAL A 354 -0.66 8.51 -26.72
CA VAL A 354 0.67 8.02 -26.37
C VAL A 354 0.55 6.60 -25.82
N PHE A 355 1.09 5.63 -26.54
CA PHE A 355 1.08 4.23 -26.18
C PHE A 355 2.22 3.92 -25.21
N VAL A 356 1.87 3.34 -24.07
CA VAL A 356 2.86 2.88 -23.10
C VAL A 356 3.14 1.40 -23.31
N ILE A 357 4.38 1.09 -23.71
CA ILE A 357 4.83 -0.28 -23.90
C ILE A 357 5.62 -0.77 -22.67
N PRO A 358 5.29 -1.96 -22.11
CA PRO A 358 6.04 -2.60 -21.03
C PRO A 358 7.35 -3.24 -21.49
N HIS A 359 7.54 -3.50 -22.78
CA HIS A 359 8.78 -4.01 -23.36
C HIS A 359 9.02 -3.44 -24.75
N GLU A 360 10.28 -3.14 -25.10
CA GLU A 360 10.66 -2.61 -26.42
C GLU A 360 10.32 -3.53 -27.60
N LYS A 361 10.07 -4.82 -27.35
CA LYS A 361 9.71 -5.80 -28.39
C LYS A 361 8.33 -5.52 -28.98
N GLU A 362 7.44 -4.94 -28.17
CA GLU A 362 6.08 -4.61 -28.58
C GLU A 362 6.03 -3.30 -29.39
N ARG A 363 7.16 -2.60 -29.58
CA ARG A 363 7.21 -1.40 -30.41
C ARG A 363 6.78 -1.72 -31.84
N GLU A 364 7.35 -2.76 -32.43
CA GLU A 364 7.08 -3.17 -33.82
C GLU A 364 5.59 -3.49 -33.99
N ASP A 365 5.01 -4.27 -33.07
CA ASP A 365 3.57 -4.59 -33.08
C ASP A 365 2.67 -3.34 -33.03
N VAL A 366 3.08 -2.32 -32.27
CA VAL A 366 2.33 -1.04 -32.16
C VAL A 366 2.51 -0.20 -33.43
N GLU A 367 3.72 -0.15 -33.99
CA GLU A 367 4.01 0.58 -35.23
C GLU A 367 3.30 -0.06 -36.43
N ASP A 368 3.16 -1.39 -36.47
CA ASP A 368 2.43 -2.12 -37.50
C ASP A 368 0.91 -1.89 -37.42
N ALA A 369 0.35 -1.87 -36.20
CA ALA A 369 -1.08 -1.73 -36.00
C ALA A 369 -1.59 -0.28 -36.08
N VAL A 370 -0.80 0.69 -35.61
CA VAL A 370 -1.20 2.11 -35.51
C VAL A 370 -0.56 2.96 -36.61
N GLY A 371 0.60 2.53 -37.14
CA GLY A 371 1.41 3.25 -38.11
C GLY A 371 2.71 3.80 -37.53
N LEU A 372 3.69 4.08 -38.41
CA LEU A 372 5.04 4.55 -38.06
C LEU A 372 5.07 5.89 -37.30
N ASP A 373 4.02 6.69 -37.41
CA ASP A 373 3.91 8.00 -36.72
C ASP A 373 3.33 7.88 -35.30
N ALA A 374 3.12 6.66 -34.80
CA ALA A 374 2.60 6.41 -33.45
C ALA A 374 3.53 6.95 -32.36
N SER A 375 2.97 7.67 -31.39
CA SER A 375 3.72 8.11 -30.21
C SER A 375 3.85 6.97 -29.21
N ILE A 376 5.03 6.35 -29.15
CA ILE A 376 5.30 5.20 -28.29
C ILE A 376 6.32 5.57 -27.22
N VAL A 377 6.00 5.27 -25.96
CA VAL A 377 6.87 5.52 -24.82
C VAL A 377 7.09 4.23 -24.04
N PHE A 378 8.36 3.81 -23.95
CA PHE A 378 8.76 2.68 -23.12
C PHE A 378 8.91 3.09 -21.65
N ILE A 379 8.16 2.42 -20.77
CA ILE A 379 8.13 2.70 -19.33
C ILE A 379 8.46 1.44 -18.55
N THR A 380 9.46 1.53 -17.67
CA THR A 380 9.95 0.37 -16.91
C THR A 380 9.49 0.34 -15.45
N THR A 381 9.25 1.51 -14.85
CA THR A 381 8.94 1.65 -13.42
C THR A 381 7.57 2.32 -13.19
N PRO A 382 6.87 1.97 -12.09
CA PRO A 382 5.61 2.63 -11.73
C PRO A 382 5.74 4.14 -11.55
N GLY A 383 6.88 4.65 -11.08
CA GLY A 383 7.11 6.07 -10.93
C GLY A 383 7.27 6.82 -12.25
N GLN A 384 7.87 6.18 -13.26
CA GLN A 384 7.88 6.72 -14.62
C GLN A 384 6.46 6.80 -15.19
N LEU A 385 5.64 5.77 -14.98
CA LEU A 385 4.22 5.80 -15.40
C LEU A 385 3.44 6.91 -14.68
N ALA A 386 3.63 7.06 -13.38
CA ALA A 386 2.98 8.11 -12.60
C ALA A 386 3.37 9.52 -13.08
N ALA A 387 4.65 9.73 -13.43
CA ALA A 387 5.11 10.99 -14.01
C ALA A 387 4.52 11.26 -15.39
N LEU A 388 4.39 10.23 -16.24
CA LEU A 388 3.79 10.34 -17.56
C LEU A 388 2.31 10.72 -17.45
N ILE A 389 1.58 10.15 -16.49
CA ILE A 389 0.19 10.45 -16.22
C ILE A 389 0.01 11.85 -15.61
N ASP A 390 0.92 12.30 -14.73
CA ASP A 390 0.85 13.65 -14.14
C ASP A 390 0.98 14.75 -15.21
N ASP A 391 1.77 14.51 -16.25
CA ASP A 391 1.97 15.44 -17.35
C ASP A 391 0.95 15.26 -18.51
N SER A 392 0.05 14.27 -18.44
CA SER A 392 -0.97 14.01 -19.48
C SER A 392 -2.27 14.81 -19.28
N ALA A 393 -3.11 14.83 -20.32
CA ALA A 393 -4.49 15.33 -20.26
C ALA A 393 -5.43 14.34 -19.55
N GLY A 394 -5.17 13.05 -19.70
CA GLY A 394 -5.96 11.96 -19.14
C GLY A 394 -5.33 10.60 -19.42
N VAL A 395 -6.02 9.55 -19.00
CA VAL A 395 -5.58 8.16 -19.16
C VAL A 395 -6.73 7.31 -19.67
N ILE A 396 -6.46 6.45 -20.64
CA ILE A 396 -7.34 5.35 -21.03
C ILE A 396 -6.58 4.07 -20.72
N ALA A 397 -7.13 3.25 -19.83
CA ALA A 397 -6.47 2.03 -19.44
C ALA A 397 -7.46 0.92 -19.14
N THR A 398 -6.99 -0.32 -19.28
CA THR A 398 -7.68 -1.49 -18.75
C THR A 398 -7.43 -1.62 -17.24
N ASN A 399 -7.81 -2.77 -16.65
CA ASN A 399 -7.66 -3.11 -15.24
C ASN A 399 -6.19 -3.18 -14.75
N THR A 400 -5.52 -2.03 -14.74
CA THR A 400 -4.09 -1.85 -14.46
C THR A 400 -3.85 -0.74 -13.44
N ALA A 401 -2.65 -0.69 -12.87
CA ALA A 401 -2.27 0.34 -11.90
C ALA A 401 -2.39 1.79 -12.43
N ALA A 402 -2.41 1.99 -13.75
CA ALA A 402 -2.52 3.31 -14.39
C ALA A 402 -3.77 4.09 -13.94
N ILE A 403 -4.92 3.43 -13.79
CA ILE A 403 -6.18 4.08 -13.35
C ILE A 403 -6.03 4.58 -11.91
N GLN A 404 -5.42 3.80 -11.02
CA GLN A 404 -5.23 4.20 -9.63
C GLN A 404 -4.19 5.33 -9.51
N LEU A 405 -3.17 5.34 -10.35
CA LEU A 405 -2.22 6.46 -10.45
C LEU A 405 -2.90 7.73 -10.95
N ALA A 406 -3.79 7.64 -11.94
CA ALA A 406 -4.59 8.76 -12.42
C ALA A 406 -5.48 9.33 -11.31
N ASN A 407 -6.19 8.47 -10.59
CA ASN A 407 -6.99 8.82 -9.42
C ASN A 407 -6.14 9.52 -8.33
N ALA A 408 -4.96 8.98 -8.01
CA ALA A 408 -4.04 9.56 -7.03
C ALA A 408 -3.52 10.97 -7.42
N ARG A 409 -3.52 11.29 -8.72
CA ARG A 409 -3.13 12.59 -9.28
C ARG A 409 -4.32 13.48 -9.64
N GLY A 410 -5.56 13.01 -9.46
CA GLY A 410 -6.77 13.74 -9.85
C GLY A 410 -6.91 13.95 -11.36
N LYS A 411 -6.28 13.09 -12.17
CA LYS A 411 -6.38 13.11 -13.62
C LYS A 411 -7.64 12.36 -14.05
N PRO A 412 -8.40 12.86 -15.04
CA PRO A 412 -9.54 12.10 -15.51
C PRO A 412 -9.08 10.83 -16.21
N SER A 413 -9.83 9.75 -16.04
CA SER A 413 -9.45 8.43 -16.54
C SER A 413 -10.64 7.65 -17.09
N PHE A 414 -10.41 6.88 -18.15
CA PHE A 414 -11.34 5.86 -18.63
C PHE A 414 -10.79 4.48 -18.31
N GLY A 415 -11.57 3.72 -17.55
CA GLY A 415 -11.27 2.34 -17.23
C GLY A 415 -12.07 1.38 -18.10
N LEU A 416 -11.38 0.49 -18.81
CA LEU A 416 -11.96 -0.57 -19.61
C LEU A 416 -11.97 -1.87 -18.79
N PHE A 417 -13.15 -2.47 -18.61
CA PHE A 417 -13.34 -3.65 -17.77
C PHE A 417 -14.09 -4.76 -18.49
N CYS A 418 -13.80 -6.01 -18.09
CA CYS A 418 -14.51 -7.19 -18.56
C CYS A 418 -15.98 -7.22 -18.08
N SER A 419 -16.29 -6.68 -16.90
CA SER A 419 -17.65 -6.61 -16.34
C SER A 419 -17.90 -5.39 -15.46
N GLU A 420 -19.17 -5.04 -15.23
CA GLU A 420 -19.57 -3.95 -14.34
C GLU A 420 -19.16 -4.19 -12.89
N ASP A 421 -19.30 -5.42 -12.40
CA ASP A 421 -18.96 -5.76 -11.01
C ASP A 421 -17.46 -5.58 -10.75
N LYS A 422 -16.62 -5.95 -11.72
CA LYS A 422 -15.17 -5.72 -11.66
C LYS A 422 -14.85 -4.23 -11.70
N ALA A 423 -15.53 -3.45 -12.53
CA ALA A 423 -15.38 -1.99 -12.56
C ALA A 423 -15.70 -1.35 -11.20
N ARG A 424 -16.81 -1.76 -10.55
CA ARG A 424 -17.22 -1.25 -9.23
C ARG A 424 -16.25 -1.65 -8.12
N SER A 425 -15.73 -2.88 -8.15
CA SER A 425 -14.72 -3.36 -7.19
C SER A 425 -13.39 -2.61 -7.35
N PHE A 426 -12.98 -2.34 -8.59
CA PHE A 426 -11.70 -1.71 -8.90
C PHE A 426 -11.71 -0.18 -8.69
N VAL A 427 -12.79 0.51 -9.08
CA VAL A 427 -12.96 1.96 -8.90
C VAL A 427 -14.28 2.26 -8.18
N PRO A 428 -14.34 2.09 -6.85
CA PRO A 428 -15.51 2.51 -6.10
C PRO A 428 -15.63 4.04 -6.16
N ASN A 429 -16.86 4.54 -6.32
CA ASN A 429 -17.20 5.96 -6.47
C ASN A 429 -16.45 6.63 -7.64
N ALA A 430 -16.59 6.05 -8.84
CA ALA A 430 -15.88 6.47 -10.04
C ALA A 430 -16.08 7.97 -10.39
N GLU A 431 -17.30 8.50 -10.22
CA GLU A 431 -17.64 9.91 -10.45
C GLU A 431 -16.79 10.86 -9.59
N ALA A 432 -16.69 10.59 -8.28
CA ALA A 432 -15.89 11.39 -7.34
C ALA A 432 -14.39 11.36 -7.68
N LYS A 433 -13.94 10.31 -8.38
CA LYS A 433 -12.55 10.09 -8.80
C LYS A 433 -12.27 10.58 -10.23
N LYS A 434 -13.24 11.25 -10.88
CA LYS A 434 -13.16 11.66 -12.30
C LYS A 434 -12.83 10.48 -13.23
N CYS A 435 -13.28 9.29 -12.84
CA CYS A 435 -13.08 8.08 -13.61
C CYS A 435 -14.42 7.65 -14.21
N ALA A 436 -14.44 7.40 -15.51
CA ALA A 436 -15.57 6.76 -16.16
C ALA A 436 -15.19 5.32 -16.49
N THR A 437 -16.14 4.41 -16.27
CA THR A 437 -15.92 2.97 -16.40
C THR A 437 -16.76 2.44 -17.55
N ILE A 438 -16.13 1.71 -18.46
CA ILE A 438 -16.78 1.06 -19.60
C ILE A 438 -16.57 -0.44 -19.43
N SER A 439 -17.66 -1.18 -19.39
CA SER A 439 -17.65 -2.62 -19.19
C SER A 439 -18.16 -3.34 -20.44
N SER A 440 -17.53 -4.47 -20.75
CA SER A 440 -18.05 -5.39 -21.77
C SER A 440 -19.36 -6.05 -21.32
N ARG A 441 -20.26 -6.30 -22.27
CA ARG A 441 -21.54 -7.01 -22.04
C ARG A 441 -21.36 -8.53 -22.00
N THR A 442 -20.29 -9.05 -22.60
CA THR A 442 -20.05 -10.51 -22.72
C THR A 442 -19.27 -11.07 -21.54
N GLY A 443 -18.75 -10.21 -20.66
CA GLY A 443 -17.84 -10.60 -19.58
C GLY A 443 -16.39 -10.77 -20.03
N LYS A 444 -16.06 -10.52 -21.30
CA LYS A 444 -14.69 -10.54 -21.84
C LYS A 444 -14.25 -9.16 -22.30
N LEU A 445 -13.02 -8.78 -21.97
CA LEU A 445 -12.47 -7.47 -22.29
C LEU A 445 -12.30 -7.25 -23.80
N VAL A 446 -12.05 -8.31 -24.57
CA VAL A 446 -11.89 -8.25 -26.04
C VAL A 446 -13.17 -7.81 -26.74
N ASP A 447 -14.34 -8.11 -26.18
CA ASP A 447 -15.64 -7.76 -26.78
C ASP A 447 -16.15 -6.37 -26.32
N ILE A 448 -15.23 -5.48 -25.95
CA ILE A 448 -15.61 -4.15 -25.49
C ILE A 448 -16.25 -3.34 -26.61
N ASP A 449 -17.33 -2.63 -26.28
CA ASP A 449 -18.01 -1.77 -27.23
C ASP A 449 -17.16 -0.53 -27.51
N VAL A 450 -16.45 -0.55 -28.63
CA VAL A 450 -15.58 0.55 -29.05
C VAL A 450 -16.39 1.83 -29.25
N GLU A 451 -17.65 1.77 -29.67
CA GLU A 451 -18.49 2.97 -29.85
C GLU A 451 -18.84 3.65 -28.51
N ALA A 452 -19.03 2.85 -27.46
CA ALA A 452 -19.18 3.37 -26.10
C ALA A 452 -17.90 4.08 -25.63
N VAL A 453 -16.72 3.53 -25.95
CA VAL A 453 -15.43 4.19 -25.68
C VAL A 453 -15.31 5.50 -26.46
N LYS A 454 -15.68 5.52 -27.74
CA LYS A 454 -15.65 6.73 -28.57
C LYS A 454 -16.47 7.87 -27.96
N SER A 455 -17.72 7.57 -27.57
CA SER A 455 -18.63 8.55 -26.98
C SER A 455 -18.08 9.12 -25.67
N ALA A 456 -17.44 8.28 -24.86
CA ALA A 456 -16.82 8.69 -23.61
C ALA A 456 -15.59 9.57 -23.84
N VAL A 457 -14.72 9.21 -24.78
CA VAL A 457 -13.47 9.95 -25.06
C VAL A 457 -13.73 11.36 -25.63
N GLN A 458 -14.83 11.58 -26.35
CA GLN A 458 -15.22 12.92 -26.80
C GLN A 458 -15.45 13.90 -25.64
N ILE A 459 -15.71 13.41 -24.42
CA ILE A 459 -15.83 14.24 -23.22
C ILE A 459 -14.48 14.89 -22.85
N PHE A 460 -13.33 14.27 -23.17
CA PHE A 460 -12.01 14.91 -22.99
C PHE A 460 -11.76 16.05 -23.97
N THR A 461 -12.43 16.06 -25.12
CA THR A 461 -12.21 17.01 -26.21
C THR A 461 -13.11 18.24 -26.13
N MET A 462 -14.19 18.18 -25.34
CA MET A 462 -14.93 19.37 -24.94
C MET A 462 -14.05 20.18 -23.98
N PRO A 463 -13.95 21.52 -24.12
CA PRO A 463 -13.22 22.33 -23.16
C PRO A 463 -13.79 22.04 -21.78
N LEU A 464 -12.93 21.82 -20.77
CA LEU A 464 -13.30 21.76 -19.36
C LEU A 464 -13.93 23.10 -18.92
N ALA A 465 -15.16 23.34 -19.35
CA ALA A 465 -16.10 24.26 -18.78
C ALA A 465 -17.26 23.36 -18.37
N ILE A 466 -17.53 23.28 -17.07
CA ILE A 466 -18.53 22.42 -16.41
C ILE A 466 -17.98 21.03 -16.01
N PHE A 467 -17.11 21.04 -15.00
CA PHE A 467 -17.19 20.13 -13.85
C PHE A 467 -16.81 20.90 -12.59
#